data_AF-A0A7X5F285-F1
#
_entry.id   AF-A0A7X5F285-F1
#
_cell.length_a   1.000
_cell.length_b   1.000
_cell.length_c   1.000
_cell.angle_alpha   90.00
_cell.angle_beta   90.00
_cell.angle_gamma   90.00
#
_symmetry.space_group_name_H-M   'P 1'
#
loop_
_entity.id
_entity.type
_entity.pdbx_description
1 polymer ?
#
loop_
_entity_poly.entity_id
_entity_poly.type
_entity_poly.pdbx_seq_one_letter_code
_entity_poly.pdbx_strand_id
1 'polypeptide(L)'
;MERLLEVVETETDLVRAGQLRAAGDLQGEKAVLVHHYTQGVLYAKEHSVALGNLAPAAVQALRRQHAEFQPVLRINLAVLATAREVADSIVNTVARAVGAKQRTTTYGPAGAPPAAPRPAEGISVNRSL
;
A
#
# COMPACT_ATOMS: atom_id res chain seq x y z
N MET A 1 0.52 0.26 19.18
CA MET A 1 0.62 -0.91 18.27
C MET A 1 -0.76 -1.42 17.94
N GLU A 2 -1.61 -1.69 18.94
CA GLU A 2 -3.02 -2.10 18.77
C GLU A 2 -3.80 -1.20 17.80
N ARG A 3 -3.77 0.13 18.00
CA ARG A 3 -4.45 1.06 17.07
C ARG A 3 -3.97 0.97 15.61
N LEU A 4 -2.67 0.73 15.40
CA LEU A 4 -2.12 0.54 14.06
C LEU A 4 -2.62 -0.78 13.45
N LEU A 5 -2.76 -1.83 14.26
CA LEU A 5 -3.30 -3.10 13.83
C LEU A 5 -4.76 -2.97 13.41
N GLU A 6 -5.60 -2.35 14.25
CA GLU A 6 -7.02 -2.11 13.97
C GLU A 6 -7.24 -1.37 12.65
N VAL A 7 -6.44 -0.32 12.39
CA VAL A 7 -6.53 0.46 11.15
C VAL A 7 -6.16 -0.41 9.95
N VAL A 8 -5.13 -1.25 10.06
CA VAL A 8 -4.70 -2.15 8.97
C VAL A 8 -5.73 -3.27 8.75
N GLU A 9 -6.34 -3.81 9.80
CA GLU A 9 -7.43 -4.79 9.68
C GLU A 9 -8.66 -4.18 9.00
N THR A 10 -9.07 -2.99 9.45
CA THR A 10 -10.18 -2.24 8.83
C THR A 10 -9.90 -1.94 7.35
N GLU A 11 -8.68 -1.51 7.02
CA GLU A 11 -8.27 -1.30 5.62
C GLU A 11 -8.34 -2.60 4.82
N THR A 12 -7.89 -3.72 5.40
CA THR A 12 -7.92 -5.04 4.75
C THR A 12 -9.35 -5.51 4.49
N ASP A 13 -10.27 -5.27 5.43
CA ASP A 13 -11.69 -5.60 5.28
C ASP A 13 -12.37 -4.74 4.21
N LEU A 14 -12.08 -3.44 4.18
CA LEU A 14 -12.59 -2.52 3.14
C LEU A 14 -12.07 -2.90 1.75
N VAL A 15 -10.79 -3.28 1.65
CA VAL A 15 -10.19 -3.75 0.40
C VAL A 15 -10.82 -5.08 -0.04
N ARG A 16 -11.06 -6.01 0.89
CA ARG A 16 -11.77 -7.27 0.62
C ARG A 16 -13.22 -7.03 0.16
N ALA A 17 -13.88 -6.00 0.70
CA ALA A 17 -15.21 -5.57 0.29
C ALA A 17 -15.22 -4.76 -1.03
N GLY A 18 -14.05 -4.49 -1.64
CA GLY A 18 -13.93 -3.69 -2.86
C GLY A 18 -14.11 -2.18 -2.67
N GLN A 19 -14.16 -1.69 -1.43
CA GLN A 19 -14.39 -0.29 -1.07
C GLN A 19 -13.09 0.52 -1.05
N LEU A 20 -12.43 0.63 -2.22
CA LEU A 20 -11.11 1.27 -2.33
C LEU A 20 -11.09 2.76 -1.95
N ARG A 21 -12.22 3.48 -2.12
CA ARG A 21 -12.33 4.89 -1.71
C ARG A 21 -12.27 5.02 -0.18
N ALA A 22 -13.08 4.25 0.53
CA ALA A 22 -13.10 4.24 1.99
C ALA A 22 -11.76 3.77 2.58
N ALA A 23 -11.11 2.80 1.94
CA ALA A 23 -9.75 2.39 2.31
C ALA A 23 -8.70 3.50 2.08
N GLY A 24 -8.92 4.38 1.10
CA GLY A 24 -8.09 5.55 0.83
C GLY A 24 -8.14 6.61 1.94
N ASP A 25 -9.29 6.78 2.57
CA ASP A 25 -9.47 7.77 3.66
C ASP A 25 -8.64 7.40 4.90
N LEU A 26 -8.40 6.10 5.13
CA LEU A 26 -7.57 5.59 6.24
C LEU A 26 -6.07 5.82 6.05
N GLN A 27 -5.61 6.21 4.85
CA GLN A 27 -4.17 6.40 4.57
C GLN A 27 -3.54 7.48 5.46
N GLY A 28 -4.29 8.55 5.76
CA GLY A 28 -3.81 9.65 6.60
C GLY A 28 -3.54 9.19 8.04
N GLU A 29 -4.53 8.55 8.67
CA GLU A 29 -4.40 8.01 10.03
C GLU A 29 -3.30 6.93 10.10
N LYS A 30 -3.26 6.02 9.13
CA LYS A 30 -2.24 4.98 9.02
C LYS A 30 -0.83 5.56 8.96
N ALA A 31 -0.59 6.61 8.16
CA ALA A 31 0.72 7.23 8.03
C ALA A 31 1.22 7.82 9.37
N VAL A 32 0.33 8.48 10.10
CA VAL A 32 0.63 9.04 11.43
C VAL A 32 0.96 7.93 12.42
N LEU A 33 0.14 6.88 12.48
CA LEU A 33 0.36 5.74 13.39
C LEU A 33 1.64 4.96 13.09
N VAL A 34 1.95 4.76 11.80
CA VAL A 34 3.22 4.16 11.37
C VAL A 34 4.39 5.02 11.81
N HIS A 35 4.31 6.34 11.61
CA HIS A 35 5.37 7.26 12.04
C HIS A 35 5.62 7.18 13.54
N HIS A 36 4.58 7.28 14.37
CA HIS A 36 4.70 7.14 15.82
C HIS A 36 5.29 5.79 16.24
N TYR A 37 4.85 4.71 15.61
CA TYR A 37 5.39 3.38 15.88
C TYR A 37 6.87 3.28 15.53
N THR A 38 7.29 3.73 14.35
CA THR A 38 8.69 3.69 13.92
C THR A 38 9.58 4.53 14.83
N GLN A 39 9.14 5.74 15.19
CA GLN A 39 9.86 6.59 16.13
C GLN A 39 9.99 5.91 17.51
N GLY A 40 8.91 5.31 18.02
CA GLY A 40 8.93 4.60 19.29
C GLY A 40 9.89 3.39 19.31
N VAL A 41 9.92 2.61 18.23
CA VAL A 41 10.85 1.48 18.10
C VAL A 41 12.30 1.94 18.00
N LEU A 42 12.57 3.01 17.25
CA LEU A 42 13.90 3.60 17.14
C LEU A 42 14.39 4.11 18.50
N TYR A 43 13.56 4.88 19.20
CA TYR A 43 13.87 5.39 20.53
C TYR A 43 14.16 4.26 21.53
N ALA A 44 13.32 3.21 21.54
CA ALA A 44 13.54 2.04 22.39
C ALA A 44 14.84 1.29 22.05
N LYS A 45 15.23 1.28 20.77
CA LYS A 45 16.49 0.66 20.31
C LYS A 45 17.71 1.48 20.75
N GLU A 46 17.67 2.79 20.58
CA GLU A 46 18.74 3.72 20.96
C GLU A 46 19.01 3.67 22.47
N HIS A 47 17.96 3.60 23.28
CA HIS A 47 18.07 3.54 24.74
C HIS A 47 18.02 2.12 25.33
N SER A 48 18.23 1.09 24.51
CA SER A 48 18.04 -0.31 24.91
C SER A 48 18.88 -0.74 26.12
N VAL A 49 20.12 -0.25 26.26
CA VAL A 49 20.99 -0.56 27.40
C VAL A 49 20.46 0.06 28.70
N ALA A 50 20.07 1.34 28.64
CA ALA A 50 19.52 2.05 29.81
C ALA A 50 18.17 1.45 30.22
N LEU A 51 17.29 1.17 29.27
CA LEU A 51 15.98 0.54 29.51
C LEU A 51 16.12 -0.89 30.05
N GLY A 52 17.11 -1.65 29.57
CA GLY A 52 17.40 -2.99 30.08
C GLY A 52 17.84 -3.00 31.55
N ASN A 53 18.58 -1.97 31.97
CA ASN A 53 19.04 -1.84 33.35
C ASN A 53 17.97 -1.26 34.29
N LEU A 54 17.17 -0.30 33.81
CA LEU A 54 16.16 0.40 34.63
C LEU A 54 14.83 -0.37 34.73
N ALA A 55 14.41 -1.04 33.66
CA ALA A 55 13.10 -1.69 33.59
C ALA A 55 13.12 -2.96 32.71
N PRO A 56 13.87 -4.01 33.10
CA PRO A 56 14.02 -5.22 32.29
C PRO A 56 12.69 -5.93 31.99
N ALA A 57 11.75 -5.95 32.94
CA ALA A 57 10.44 -6.57 32.76
C ALA A 57 9.58 -5.84 31.72
N ALA A 58 9.62 -4.50 31.70
CA ALA A 58 8.88 -3.70 30.72
C ALA A 58 9.46 -3.88 29.30
N VAL A 59 10.79 -3.96 29.17
CA VAL A 59 11.45 -4.24 27.88
C VAL A 59 11.09 -5.64 27.36
N GLN A 60 11.04 -6.65 28.24
CA GLN A 60 10.59 -7.99 27.84
C GLN A 60 9.11 -8.00 27.39
N ALA A 61 8.23 -7.30 28.11
CA ALA A 61 6.83 -7.18 27.72
C ALA A 61 6.68 -6.50 26.35
N LEU A 62 7.40 -5.40 26.13
CA LEU A 62 7.42 -4.69 24.84
C LEU A 62 7.91 -5.58 23.70
N ARG A 63 8.99 -6.35 23.94
CA ARG A 63 9.51 -7.31 22.95
C ARG A 63 8.49 -8.39 22.59
N ARG A 64 7.78 -8.93 23.59
CA ARG A 64 6.73 -9.93 23.37
C ARG A 64 5.58 -9.36 22.56
N GLN A 65 5.05 -8.19 22.95
CA GLN A 65 3.99 -7.51 22.20
C GLN A 65 4.40 -7.21 20.76
N HIS A 66 5.64 -6.76 20.54
CA HIS A 66 6.16 -6.53 19.20
C HIS A 66 6.28 -7.85 18.40
N ALA A 67 6.72 -8.93 19.03
CA ALA A 67 6.84 -10.25 18.40
C ALA A 67 5.47 -10.86 18.03
N GLU A 68 4.42 -10.58 18.81
CA GLU A 68 3.05 -10.99 18.50
C GLU A 68 2.43 -10.12 17.40
N PHE A 69 2.75 -8.83 17.39
CA PHE A 69 2.26 -7.86 16.39
C PHE A 69 2.81 -8.10 14.97
N GLN A 70 4.10 -8.43 14.86
CA GLN A 70 4.81 -8.55 13.58
C GLN A 70 4.18 -9.57 12.61
N PRO A 71 3.86 -10.80 13.04
CA PRO A 71 3.22 -11.80 12.19
C PRO A 71 1.85 -11.37 11.66
N VAL A 72 1.00 -10.80 12.51
CA VAL A 72 -0.35 -10.37 12.12
C VAL A 72 -0.29 -9.24 11.11
N LEU A 73 0.55 -8.23 11.36
CA LEU A 73 0.77 -7.14 10.42
C LEU A 73 1.25 -7.65 9.05
N ARG A 74 2.17 -8.63 9.03
CA ARG A 74 2.69 -9.20 7.78
C ARG A 74 1.61 -9.89 6.96
N ILE A 75 0.69 -10.62 7.61
CA ILE A 75 -0.44 -11.27 6.93
C ILE A 75 -1.33 -10.22 6.26
N ASN A 76 -1.72 -9.18 6.99
CA ASN A 76 -2.57 -8.14 6.43
C ASN A 76 -1.89 -7.37 5.29
N LEU A 77 -0.60 -7.05 5.43
CA LEU A 77 0.17 -6.42 4.36
C LEU A 77 0.29 -7.29 3.09
N ALA A 78 0.41 -8.61 3.23
CA ALA A 78 0.40 -9.52 2.09
C ALA A 78 -0.95 -9.51 1.35
N VAL A 79 -2.07 -9.45 2.08
CA VAL A 79 -3.41 -9.32 1.48
C VAL A 79 -3.55 -7.98 0.76
N LEU A 80 -3.12 -6.88 1.38
CA LEU A 80 -3.16 -5.56 0.75
C LEU A 80 -2.27 -5.48 -0.49
N ALA A 81 -1.09 -6.10 -0.47
CA ALA A 81 -0.20 -6.16 -1.62
C ALA A 81 -0.82 -6.93 -2.80
N THR A 82 -1.40 -8.11 -2.54
CA THR A 82 -2.06 -8.89 -3.60
C THR A 82 -3.28 -8.17 -4.16
N ALA A 83 -4.09 -7.52 -3.31
CA ALA A 83 -5.21 -6.69 -3.76
C ALA A 83 -4.75 -5.51 -4.65
N ARG A 84 -3.62 -4.87 -4.29
CA ARG A 84 -3.03 -3.80 -5.10
C ARG A 84 -2.54 -4.30 -6.46
N GLU A 85 -1.87 -5.45 -6.51
CA GLU A 85 -1.43 -6.07 -7.77
C GLU A 85 -2.61 -6.42 -8.70
N VAL A 86 -3.69 -6.97 -8.14
CA VAL A 86 -4.90 -7.27 -8.90
C VAL A 86 -5.55 -5.99 -9.42
N ALA A 87 -5.64 -4.94 -8.59
CA ALA A 87 -6.18 -3.65 -9.01
C ALA A 87 -5.35 -3.02 -10.16
N ASP A 88 -4.02 -3.00 -10.03
CA ASP A 88 -3.11 -2.50 -11.06
C ASP A 88 -3.25 -3.31 -12.37
N SER A 89 -3.40 -4.64 -12.28
CA SER A 89 -3.63 -5.51 -13.44
C SER A 89 -4.95 -5.20 -14.16
N ILE A 90 -6.05 -5.01 -13.40
CA ILE A 90 -7.36 -4.65 -13.97
C ILE A 90 -7.30 -3.29 -14.67
N VAL A 91 -6.74 -2.28 -14.02
CA VAL A 91 -6.60 -0.93 -14.61
C VAL A 91 -5.79 -0.97 -15.90
N ASN A 92 -4.66 -1.69 -15.91
CA ASN A 92 -3.83 -1.84 -17.10
C ASN A 92 -4.55 -2.59 -18.24
N THR A 93 -5.34 -3.61 -17.91
CA THR A 93 -6.11 -4.39 -18.88
C THR A 93 -7.21 -3.54 -19.50
N VAL A 94 -7.94 -2.76 -18.69
CA VAL A 94 -8.97 -1.82 -19.15
C VAL A 94 -8.35 -0.72 -20.00
N ALA A 95 -7.23 -0.13 -19.58
CA ALA A 95 -6.51 0.88 -20.34
C ALA A 95 -6.05 0.35 -21.72
N ARG A 96 -5.54 -0.88 -21.77
CA ARG A 96 -5.19 -1.55 -23.04
C ARG A 96 -6.42 -1.79 -23.92
N ALA A 97 -7.53 -2.27 -23.34
CA ALA A 97 -8.76 -2.55 -24.08
C ALA A 97 -9.39 -1.26 -24.64
N VAL A 98 -9.44 -0.19 -23.84
CA VAL A 98 -9.93 1.13 -24.26
C VAL A 98 -9.01 1.74 -25.32
N GLY A 99 -7.70 1.73 -25.11
CA GLY A 99 -6.73 2.19 -26.11
C GLY A 99 -6.78 1.41 -27.42
N ALA A 100 -7.06 0.10 -27.37
CA ALA A 100 -7.30 -0.72 -28.55
C ALA A 100 -8.62 -0.36 -29.26
N LYS A 101 -9.67 -0.01 -28.51
CA LYS A 101 -10.98 0.40 -29.06
C LYS A 101 -10.98 1.83 -29.61
N GLN A 102 -10.15 2.72 -29.06
CA GLN A 102 -9.96 4.09 -29.56
C GLN A 102 -9.16 4.14 -30.88
N ARG A 103 -8.45 3.07 -31.24
CA ARG A 103 -7.80 2.92 -32.54
C ARG A 103 -8.81 2.36 -33.56
N THR A 104 -9.25 3.21 -34.49
CA THR A 104 -9.93 2.75 -35.71
C THR A 104 -9.01 1.79 -36.47
N THR A 105 -9.46 0.55 -36.69
CA THR A 105 -8.76 -0.50 -37.44
C THR A 105 -8.82 -0.32 -38.97
N THR A 106 -9.10 0.89 -39.42
CA THR A 106 -9.28 1.20 -40.85
C THR A 106 -8.00 1.80 -41.41
N TYR A 107 -7.71 1.47 -42.67
CA TYR A 107 -6.67 2.12 -43.48
C TYR A 107 -6.84 3.64 -43.41
N GLY A 108 -5.76 4.36 -43.10
CA GLY A 108 -5.75 5.81 -43.28
C GLY A 108 -6.02 6.17 -44.75
N PRO A 109 -6.49 7.39 -45.06
CA PRO A 109 -6.87 7.80 -46.42
C PRO A 109 -5.75 7.67 -47.49
N ALA A 110 -4.52 7.33 -47.11
CA ALA A 110 -3.37 7.10 -47.98
C ALA A 110 -2.88 5.63 -48.02
N GLY A 111 -3.63 4.65 -47.47
CA GLY A 111 -3.25 3.22 -47.55
C GLY A 111 -1.99 2.81 -46.79
N ALA A 112 -1.48 3.66 -45.90
CA ALA A 112 -0.30 3.36 -45.11
C ALA A 112 -0.60 2.29 -44.03
N PRO A 113 0.32 1.33 -43.78
CA PRO A 113 0.16 0.36 -42.70
C PRO A 113 0.14 1.08 -41.33
N PRO A 114 -0.61 0.55 -40.35
CA PRO A 114 -0.71 1.17 -39.03
C PRO A 114 0.68 1.25 -38.37
N ALA A 115 1.05 2.44 -37.91
CA ALA A 115 2.31 2.65 -37.21
C ALA A 115 2.38 1.79 -35.93
N ALA A 116 3.56 1.21 -35.70
CA ALA A 116 3.88 0.36 -34.56
C ALA A 116 3.42 1.00 -33.24
N PRO A 117 2.93 0.19 -32.28
CA PRO A 117 2.35 0.70 -31.04
C PRO A 117 3.39 1.53 -30.27
N ARG A 118 3.14 2.83 -30.14
CA ARG A 118 3.79 3.64 -29.11
C ARG A 118 3.11 3.31 -27.78
N PRO A 119 3.89 2.96 -26.73
CA PRO A 119 3.31 2.77 -25.40
C PRO A 119 2.60 4.07 -24.98
N ALA A 120 1.44 3.94 -24.34
CA ALA A 120 0.72 5.09 -23.80
C ALA A 120 1.62 5.81 -22.80
N GLU A 121 1.86 7.11 -23.01
CA GLU A 121 2.51 7.97 -22.02
C GLU A 121 1.64 7.94 -20.74
N GLY A 122 2.24 7.45 -19.65
CA GLY A 122 1.58 7.41 -18.35
C GLY A 122 1.24 8.82 -17.88
N ILE A 123 0.04 9.00 -17.34
CA ILE A 123 -0.36 10.25 -16.70
C ILE A 123 0.44 10.37 -15.39
N SER A 124 1.38 11.31 -15.34
CA SER A 124 2.07 11.69 -14.11
C SER A 124 1.19 12.68 -13.33
N VAL A 125 0.77 12.28 -12.12
CA VAL A 125 0.05 13.18 -11.19
C VAL A 125 1.05 13.65 -10.14
N ASN A 126 1.29 14.95 -10.09
CA ASN A 126 2.10 15.59 -9.06
C ASN A 126 1.30 15.65 -7.74
N ARG A 127 1.82 15.05 -6.66
CA ARG A 127 1.13 14.93 -5.37
C ARG A 127 1.49 16.05 -4.37
N SER A 128 1.95 17.20 -4.82
CA SER A 128 2.17 18.36 -3.93
C SER A 128 1.13 19.45 -4.15
N LEU A 129 0.01 19.36 -3.43
CA LEU A 129 -0.85 20.47 -3.04
C LEU A 129 -1.36 20.22 -1.62
#